data_AF-A0A970GLZ9-F1
#
_entry.id   AF-A0A970GLZ9-F1
#
_cell.length_a   1.000
_cell.length_b   1.000
_cell.length_c   1.000
_cell.angle_alpha   90.00
_cell.angle_beta   90.00
_cell.angle_gamma   90.00
#
_symmetry.space_group_name_H-M   'P 1'
#
loop_
_entity.id
_entity.type
_entity.pdbx_description
1 polymer ?
#
loop_
_entity_poly.entity_id
_entity_poly.type
_entity_poly.pdbx_seq_one_letter_code
_entity_poly.pdbx_strand_id
1 'polypeptide(L)'
;MYVAGIPINILIPLIVALCVIGSYAINNSMFDVWVMLFFGLVGFLMRKQGFHPAPVVLALILEPMAEMGLRQSLVISKGAILPYLLGRPICVILVILITASVVSTIILERRFLERVVVEEQPSGMAERHPQGPGRR
;
A
#
# COMPACT_ATOMS: atom_id res chain seq x y z
N MET A 1 28.92 -16.38 -9.79
CA MET A 1 28.35 -15.87 -8.53
C MET A 1 29.14 -14.65 -8.02
N TYR A 2 29.44 -13.66 -8.86
CA TYR A 2 30.23 -12.47 -8.49
C TYR A 2 29.66 -11.22 -9.17
N VAL A 3 28.39 -10.90 -8.91
CA VAL A 3 27.72 -9.72 -9.51
C VAL A 3 27.19 -8.73 -8.47
N ALA A 4 27.32 -9.00 -7.17
CA ALA A 4 26.88 -8.11 -6.10
C ALA A 4 28.06 -7.62 -5.24
N GLY A 5 29.12 -7.11 -5.90
CA GLY A 5 30.26 -6.48 -5.21
C GLY A 5 30.07 -4.99 -4.93
N ILE A 6 28.94 -4.40 -5.34
CA ILE A 6 28.72 -2.95 -5.20
C ILE A 6 28.07 -2.67 -3.84
N PRO A 7 28.74 -1.94 -2.93
CA PRO A 7 28.17 -1.60 -1.65
C PRO A 7 26.93 -0.71 -1.83
N ILE A 8 25.82 -1.11 -1.21
CA ILE A 8 24.54 -0.39 -1.25
C ILE A 8 24.68 1.09 -0.82
N ASN A 9 25.68 1.38 0.02
CA ASN A 9 26.06 2.73 0.45
C ASN A 9 26.41 3.68 -0.69
N ILE A 10 26.91 3.19 -1.84
CA ILE A 10 27.24 4.02 -3.00
C ILE A 10 26.08 4.05 -4.00
N LEU A 11 25.31 2.97 -4.08
CA LEU A 11 24.20 2.87 -5.02
C LEU A 11 23.06 3.84 -4.68
N ILE A 12 22.74 4.00 -3.40
CA ILE A 12 21.68 4.91 -2.94
C ILE A 12 21.95 6.37 -3.34
N PRO A 13 23.09 7.00 -2.99
CA PRO A 13 23.34 8.39 -3.36
C PRO A 13 23.43 8.59 -4.88
N LEU A 14 23.93 7.59 -5.62
CA LEU A 14 23.94 7.62 -7.09
C LEU A 14 22.51 7.65 -7.67
N ILE A 15 21.63 6.77 -7.20
CA ILE A 15 20.22 6.73 -7.64
C ILE A 15 19.53 8.06 -7.32
N VAL A 16 19.72 8.59 -6.11
CA VAL A 16 19.12 9.88 -5.71
C VAL A 16 19.60 11.02 -6.60
N ALA A 17 20.91 11.12 -6.84
CA ALA A 17 21.46 12.14 -7.74
C ALA A 17 20.89 12.03 -9.16
N LEU A 18 20.78 10.80 -9.68
CA LEU A 18 20.27 10.53 -11.02
C LEU A 18 18.76 10.85 -11.14
N CYS A 19 17.96 10.57 -10.11
CA CYS A 19 16.55 10.97 -10.06
C CYS A 19 16.36 12.50 -9.94
N VAL A 20 17.23 13.21 -9.22
CA VAL A 20 17.19 14.68 -9.14
C VAL A 20 17.51 15.28 -10.51
N ILE A 21 18.54 14.78 -11.20
CA ILE A 21 18.88 15.23 -12.55
C ILE A 21 17.75 14.89 -13.53
N GLY A 22 17.19 13.68 -13.45
CA GLY A 22 16.10 13.23 -14.32
C GLY A 22 14.82 14.05 -14.15
N SER A 23 14.38 14.30 -12.91
CA SER A 23 13.21 15.14 -12.64
C SER A 23 13.40 16.58 -13.10
N TYR A 24 14.59 17.15 -12.87
CA TYR A 24 14.93 18.48 -13.36
C TYR A 24 14.97 18.54 -14.90
N ALA A 25 15.45 17.50 -15.58
CA ALA A 25 15.55 17.49 -17.04
C ALA A 25 14.21 17.45 -17.78
N ILE A 26 13.15 16.88 -17.19
CA ILE A 26 11.84 16.75 -17.85
C ILE A 26 11.14 18.10 -18.01
N ASN A 27 11.04 18.88 -16.93
CA ASN A 27 10.28 20.14 -16.92
C ASN A 27 11.14 21.39 -16.66
N ASN A 28 12.45 21.25 -16.44
CA ASN A 28 13.37 22.34 -16.04
C ASN A 28 12.81 23.20 -14.89
N SER A 29 12.08 22.55 -13.99
CA SER A 29 11.32 23.19 -12.93
C SER A 29 11.79 22.63 -11.59
N MET A 30 12.13 23.55 -10.67
CA MET A 30 12.53 23.19 -9.32
C MET A 30 11.36 22.57 -8.53
N PHE A 31 10.11 22.81 -8.95
CA PHE A 31 8.94 22.24 -8.30
C PHE A 31 8.90 20.71 -8.40
N ASP A 32 9.19 20.14 -9.58
CA ASP A 32 9.24 18.69 -9.79
C ASP A 32 10.31 18.02 -8.91
N VAL A 33 11.43 18.71 -8.69
CA VAL A 33 12.50 18.24 -7.79
C VAL A 33 12.02 18.22 -6.34
N TRP A 34 11.31 19.25 -5.89
CA TRP A 34 10.72 19.27 -4.54
C TRP A 34 9.68 18.16 -4.35
N VAL A 35 8.81 17.93 -5.34
CA VAL A 35 7.81 16.85 -5.30
C VAL A 35 8.49 15.47 -5.29
N MET A 36 9.50 15.26 -6.13
CA MET A 36 10.30 14.04 -6.16
C MET A 36 10.95 13.76 -4.80
N LEU A 37 11.56 14.78 -4.19
CA LEU A 37 12.25 14.63 -2.90
C LEU A 37 11.25 14.35 -1.78
N PHE A 38 10.09 14.99 -1.79
CA PHE A 38 8.99 14.71 -0.88
C PHE A 38 8.50 13.25 -0.99
N PHE A 39 8.18 12.78 -2.20
CA PHE A 39 7.73 11.39 -2.40
C PHE A 39 8.82 10.36 -2.09
N GLY A 40 10.08 10.65 -2.41
CA GLY A 40 11.22 9.80 -2.04
C GLY A 40 11.37 9.66 -0.51
N LEU A 41 11.19 10.77 0.23
CA LEU A 41 11.21 10.76 1.69
C LEU A 41 10.01 9.98 2.27
N VAL A 42 8.82 10.18 1.73
CA VAL A 42 7.61 9.43 2.11
C VAL A 42 7.83 7.92 1.91
N GLY A 43 8.35 7.52 0.75
CA GLY A 43 8.67 6.11 0.47
C GLY A 43 9.72 5.52 1.43
N PHE A 44 10.73 6.31 1.79
CA PHE A 44 11.71 5.92 2.82
C PHE A 44 11.04 5.74 4.20
N LEU A 45 10.13 6.63 4.57
CA LEU A 45 9.36 6.53 5.81
C LEU A 45 8.47 5.28 5.84
N MET A 46 7.80 4.97 4.73
CA MET A 46 6.97 3.76 4.60
C MET A 46 7.79 2.49 4.79
N ARG A 47 9.02 2.45 4.25
CA ARG A 47 9.94 1.33 4.47
C ARG A 47 10.34 1.20 5.94
N LYS A 48 10.54 2.33 6.65
CA LYS A 48 10.83 2.34 8.08
C LYS A 48 9.67 1.80 8.92
N GLN A 49 8.43 1.99 8.48
CA GLN A 49 7.22 1.49 9.15
C GLN A 49 6.86 0.04 8.76
N GLY A 50 7.64 -0.62 7.90
CA GLY A 50 7.43 -2.02 7.53
C GLY A 50 6.26 -2.25 6.56
N PHE A 51 5.77 -1.21 5.89
CA PHE A 51 4.71 -1.37 4.88
C PHE A 51 5.20 -2.16 3.68
N HIS A 52 4.35 -3.07 3.21
CA HIS A 52 4.61 -3.81 1.97
C HIS A 52 4.58 -2.81 0.79
N PRO A 53 5.60 -2.81 -0.10
CA PRO A 53 5.64 -1.86 -1.23
C PRO A 53 4.54 -2.11 -2.28
N ALA A 54 3.91 -3.30 -2.28
CA ALA A 54 2.90 -3.72 -3.24
C ALA A 54 1.64 -2.81 -3.23
N PRO A 55 1.02 -2.49 -2.07
CA PRO A 55 -0.09 -1.54 -2.01
C PRO A 55 0.24 -0.16 -2.60
N VAL A 56 1.47 0.33 -2.43
CA VAL A 56 1.89 1.64 -2.98
C VAL A 56 1.90 1.60 -4.50
N VAL A 57 2.48 0.54 -5.08
CA VAL A 57 2.49 0.35 -6.54
C VAL A 57 1.06 0.20 -7.07
N LEU A 58 0.21 -0.55 -6.37
CA LEU A 58 -1.20 -0.70 -6.75
C LEU A 58 -1.95 0.64 -6.73
N ALA A 59 -1.73 1.47 -5.71
CA ALA A 59 -2.32 2.80 -5.63
C ALA A 59 -1.87 3.70 -6.79
N LEU A 60 -0.58 3.67 -7.15
CA LEU A 60 -0.04 4.43 -8.30
C LEU A 60 -0.63 3.97 -9.64
N ILE A 61 -0.89 2.68 -9.80
CA ILE A 61 -1.54 2.14 -11.01
C ILE A 61 -3.02 2.55 -11.08
N LEU A 62 -3.70 2.58 -9.94
CA LEU A 62 -5.12 2.94 -9.83
C LEU A 62 -5.37 4.45 -9.92
N GLU A 63 -4.40 5.27 -9.51
CA GLU A 63 -4.46 6.74 -9.53
C GLU A 63 -5.03 7.29 -10.85
N PRO A 64 -4.48 6.99 -12.05
CA PRO A 64 -5.03 7.52 -13.29
C PRO A 64 -6.48 7.11 -13.54
N MET A 65 -6.88 5.89 -13.16
CA MET A 65 -8.25 5.42 -13.29
C MET A 65 -9.20 6.18 -12.36
N ALA A 66 -8.74 6.45 -11.14
CA ALA A 66 -9.48 7.23 -10.16
C ALA A 66 -9.65 8.69 -10.60
N GLU A 67 -8.58 9.34 -11.06
CA GLU A 67 -8.60 10.73 -11.54
C GLU A 67 -9.51 10.86 -12.77
N MET A 68 -9.44 9.92 -13.72
CA MET A 68 -10.34 9.92 -14.89
C MET A 68 -11.80 9.71 -14.49
N GLY A 69 -12.09 8.74 -13.61
CA GLY A 69 -13.44 8.51 -13.10
C GLY A 69 -14.00 9.72 -12.35
N LEU A 70 -13.17 10.37 -11.53
CA LEU A 70 -13.52 11.56 -10.79
C LEU A 70 -13.79 12.74 -11.73
N ARG A 71 -12.90 13.03 -12.69
CA ARG A 71 -13.12 14.07 -13.69
C ARG A 71 -14.38 13.83 -14.51
N GLN A 72 -14.58 12.61 -14.99
CA GLN A 72 -15.78 12.24 -15.74
C GLN A 72 -17.04 12.48 -14.91
N SER A 73 -17.03 12.08 -13.63
CA SER A 73 -18.16 12.30 -12.72
C SER A 73 -18.46 13.79 -12.51
N LEU A 74 -17.43 14.63 -12.34
CA LEU A 74 -17.56 16.07 -12.15
C LEU A 74 -18.11 16.77 -13.39
N VAL A 75 -17.64 16.39 -14.58
CA VAL A 75 -18.12 16.94 -15.85
C VAL A 75 -19.60 16.63 -16.06
N ILE A 76 -20.02 15.38 -15.79
CA ILE A 76 -21.42 14.97 -15.97
C ILE A 76 -22.33 15.63 -14.92
N SER A 77 -21.83 15.79 -13.70
CA SER A 77 -22.56 16.37 -12.57
C SER A 77 -22.67 17.91 -12.64
N LYS A 78 -21.97 18.58 -13.56
CA LYS A 78 -21.95 20.05 -13.72
C LYS A 78 -21.76 20.80 -12.37
N GLY A 79 -20.92 20.26 -11.49
CA GLY A 79 -20.60 20.85 -10.19
C GLY A 79 -21.55 20.51 -9.02
N ALA A 80 -22.66 19.81 -9.26
CA ALA A 80 -23.61 19.44 -8.21
C ALA A 80 -23.53 17.94 -7.87
N ILE A 81 -22.43 17.55 -7.20
CA ILE A 81 -22.05 16.13 -7.00
C ILE A 81 -23.05 15.37 -6.12
N LEU A 82 -23.47 15.97 -5.00
CA LEU A 82 -24.41 15.35 -4.07
C LEU A 82 -25.80 15.05 -4.69
N PRO A 83 -26.50 16.01 -5.33
CA PRO A 83 -27.81 15.73 -5.92
C PRO A 83 -27.73 14.77 -7.12
N TYR A 84 -26.62 14.78 -7.87
CA TYR A 84 -26.43 13.85 -8.99
C TYR A 84 -26.18 12.41 -8.52
N LEU A 85 -25.44 12.21 -7.42
CA LEU A 85 -25.20 10.89 -6.82
C LEU A 85 -26.46 10.30 -6.18
N LEU A 86 -27.27 11.12 -5.49
CA LEU A 86 -28.53 10.68 -4.87
C LEU A 86 -29.67 10.54 -5.89
N GLY A 87 -29.59 11.23 -7.03
CA GLY A 87 -30.59 11.13 -8.10
C GLY A 87 -30.55 9.81 -8.87
N ARG A 88 -29.47 9.01 -8.76
CA ARG A 88 -29.34 7.72 -9.46
C ARG A 88 -29.42 6.56 -8.45
N PRO A 89 -30.48 5.73 -8.49
CA PRO A 89 -30.67 4.65 -7.52
C PRO A 89 -29.52 3.63 -7.51
N ILE A 90 -28.86 3.44 -8.66
CA ILE A 90 -27.70 2.56 -8.81
C ILE A 90 -26.50 3.04 -7.98
N CYS A 91 -26.23 4.35 -7.96
CA CYS A 91 -25.14 4.92 -7.17
C CYS A 91 -25.40 4.71 -5.67
N VAL A 92 -26.63 4.93 -5.22
CA VAL A 92 -27.03 4.73 -3.83
C VAL A 92 -26.85 3.27 -3.41
N ILE A 93 -27.31 2.31 -4.22
CA ILE A 93 -27.16 0.87 -3.95
C ILE A 93 -25.67 0.48 -3.88
N LEU A 94 -24.86 0.96 -4.81
CA LEU A 94 -23.42 0.67 -4.83
C LEU A 94 -22.70 1.24 -3.61
N VAL A 95 -23.01 2.48 -3.21
CA VAL A 95 -22.43 3.10 -2.01
C VAL A 95 -22.80 2.29 -0.76
N ILE A 96 -24.07 1.90 -0.62
CA ILE A 96 -24.52 1.05 0.50
C ILE A 96 -23.76 -0.29 0.51
N LEU A 97 -23.60 -0.94 -0.65
CA LEU A 97 -22.85 -2.19 -0.77
C LEU A 97 -21.38 -2.04 -0.40
N ILE A 98 -20.71 -0.98 -0.87
CA ILE A 98 -19.31 -0.70 -0.54
C ILE A 98 -19.17 -0.46 0.96
N THR A 99 -20.02 0.39 1.55
CA THR A 99 -20.00 0.65 2.99
C THR A 99 -20.28 -0.63 3.78
N ALA A 100 -21.27 -1.43 3.39
CA ALA A 100 -21.56 -2.70 4.03
C ALA A 100 -20.40 -3.70 3.90
N SER A 101 -19.73 -3.76 2.75
CA SER A 101 -18.57 -4.63 2.51
C SER A 101 -17.36 -4.19 3.34
N VAL A 102 -17.07 -2.90 3.41
CA VAL A 102 -15.98 -2.35 4.25
C VAL A 102 -16.26 -2.60 5.73
N VAL A 103 -17.50 -2.35 6.19
CA VAL A 103 -17.90 -2.62 7.57
C VAL A 103 -17.84 -4.12 7.88
N SER A 104 -18.31 -4.97 6.95
CA SER A 104 -18.23 -6.43 7.09
C SER A 104 -16.79 -6.91 7.16
N THR A 105 -15.91 -6.42 6.28
CA THR A 105 -14.47 -6.70 6.32
C THR A 105 -13.85 -6.22 7.63
N ILE A 106 -14.14 -5.02 8.13
CA ILE A 106 -13.59 -4.51 9.39
C ILE A 106 -14.06 -5.35 10.60
N ILE A 107 -15.33 -5.78 10.61
CA ILE A 107 -15.88 -6.65 11.67
C ILE A 107 -15.30 -8.07 11.56
N LEU A 108 -15.09 -8.56 10.33
CA LEU A 108 -14.56 -9.89 10.06
C LEU A 108 -13.05 -9.96 10.30
N GLU A 109 -12.28 -8.94 9.96
CA GLU A 109 -10.82 -8.84 10.17
C GLU A 109 -10.48 -8.84 11.66
N ARG A 110 -11.31 -8.20 12.49
CA ARG A 110 -11.26 -8.34 13.95
C ARG A 110 -11.38 -9.81 14.37
N ARG A 111 -12.29 -10.57 13.76
CA ARG A 111 -12.50 -12.01 14.05
C ARG A 111 -11.46 -12.93 13.37
N PHE A 112 -10.91 -12.55 12.22
CA PHE A 112 -9.98 -13.35 11.43
C PHE A 112 -8.57 -13.29 12.02
N LEU A 113 -8.14 -12.13 12.53
CA LEU A 113 -6.91 -11.99 13.29
C LEU A 113 -6.98 -12.78 14.62
N GLU A 114 -8.14 -12.82 15.29
CA GLU A 114 -8.37 -13.70 16.45
C GLU A 114 -8.31 -15.19 16.08
N ARG A 115 -8.76 -15.60 14.88
CA ARG A 115 -8.69 -17.01 14.44
C ARG A 115 -7.29 -17.43 13.99
N VAL A 116 -6.56 -16.58 13.27
CA VAL A 116 -5.19 -16.84 12.83
C VAL A 116 -4.22 -16.91 14.02
N VAL A 117 -4.41 -16.08 15.05
CA VAL A 117 -3.61 -16.16 16.30
C VAL A 117 -3.93 -17.41 17.12
N VAL A 118 -5.18 -17.91 17.07
CA VAL A 118 -5.59 -19.12 17.81
C VAL A 118 -5.23 -20.42 17.07
N GLU A 119 -5.19 -20.42 15.74
CA GLU A 119 -4.88 -21.60 14.92
C GLU A 119 -3.38 -21.91 14.82
N GLU A 120 -2.48 -20.96 15.10
CA GLU A 120 -1.02 -21.17 15.18
C GLU A 120 -0.55 -21.91 16.45
N GLN A 121 -1.40 -22.05 17.48
CA GLN A 121 -0.98 -22.58 18.80
C GLN A 121 -1.25 -24.09 19.09
N PRO A 122 -1.91 -24.95 18.27
CA PRO A 122 -2.13 -26.34 18.68
C PRO A 122 -1.51 -27.42 17.75
N SER A 123 -0.28 -27.25 17.23
CA SER A 123 0.38 -28.36 16.48
C SER A 123 1.91 -28.49 16.62
N GLY A 124 2.55 -27.74 17.52
CA GLY A 124 3.99 -27.83 17.79
C GLY A 124 4.40 -28.47 19.13
N MET A 125 3.44 -28.84 19.98
CA MET A 125 3.65 -29.21 21.40
C MET A 125 3.31 -30.67 21.74
N ALA A 126 3.46 -31.61 20.79
CA ALA A 126 3.17 -33.04 21.04
C ALA A 126 4.30 -34.03 20.66
N GLU A 127 5.46 -33.59 20.16
CA GLU A 127 6.53 -34.54 19.78
C GLU A 127 7.96 -34.19 20.21
N ARG A 128 8.18 -33.25 21.14
CA ARG A 128 9.52 -33.14 21.74
C ARG A 128 9.54 -33.07 23.26
N HIS A 129 10.19 -34.13 23.76
CA HIS A 129 10.95 -34.33 24.99
C HIS A 129 10.24 -35.04 26.17
N PRO A 130 10.95 -35.89 26.94
CA PRO A 130 12.41 -35.97 27.00
C PRO A 130 13.05 -37.36 26.86
N GLN A 131 14.24 -37.37 26.24
CA GLN A 131 15.30 -38.29 26.62
C GLN A 131 15.47 -38.21 28.15
N GLY A 132 15.21 -39.33 28.83
CA GLY A 132 15.40 -39.46 30.27
C GLY A 132 16.89 -39.58 30.63
N PRO A 133 17.32 -39.08 31.80
CA PRO A 133 18.64 -39.35 32.32
C PRO A 133 18.63 -40.70 33.07
N GLY A 134 19.20 -41.74 32.46
CA GLY A 134 19.34 -43.09 33.04
C GLY A 134 20.81 -43.45 33.22
N ARG A 135 21.28 -43.31 34.46
CA ARG A 135 22.63 -43.55 34.97
C ARG A 135 22.83 -45.04 35.25
N ARG A 136 23.99 -45.58 34.81
CA ARG A 136 24.61 -46.88 35.16
C ARG A 136 24.01 -48.14 34.57
#